data_AF-A0A933LJG3-F1
#
_entry.id   AF-A0A933LJG3-F1
#
_cell.length_a   1.000
_cell.length_b   1.000
_cell.length_c   1.000
_cell.angle_alpha   90.00
_cell.angle_beta   90.00
_cell.angle_gamma   90.00
#
_symmetry.space_group_name_H-M   'P 1'
#
loop_
_entity.id
_entity.type
_entity.pdbx_description
1 polymer ?
#
loop_
_entity_poly.entity_id
_entity_poly.type
_entity_poly.pdbx_seq_one_letter_code
_entity_poly.pdbx_strand_id
1 'polypeptide(L)'
;MADTDATDELQGLDIVFISHQRWNTHVTAVHNSVLRLARRNRVLFVEPPDSLAWLPTEHAAREALTWILSPLERRSPNLFVYHTPPVFLPGQSRARWIFRSISATYELMIRLACQRAGFDRPIFWIYQFNSVGVVSALRPRCTVYECAE
;
A
#
# COMPACT_ATOMS: atom_id res chain seq x y z
N MET A 1 -20.90 10.85 27.53
CA MET A 1 -21.38 11.56 26.32
C MET A 1 -20.21 12.37 25.76
N ALA A 2 -19.24 11.69 25.13
CA ALA A 2 -18.01 12.28 24.58
C ALA A 2 -17.23 11.24 23.74
N ASP A 3 -17.86 10.60 22.75
CA ASP A 3 -17.17 9.59 21.91
C ASP A 3 -17.60 9.63 20.44
N THR A 4 -18.19 10.75 20.01
CA THR A 4 -18.72 10.93 18.64
C THR A 4 -17.88 11.87 17.79
N ASP A 5 -16.88 12.54 18.39
CA ASP A 5 -16.15 13.65 17.75
C ASP A 5 -14.99 13.16 16.86
N ALA A 6 -14.22 12.16 17.31
CA ALA A 6 -13.02 11.70 16.59
C ALA A 6 -13.34 10.93 15.30
N THR A 7 -14.51 10.30 15.21
CA THR A 7 -14.93 9.50 14.05
C THR A 7 -15.46 10.34 12.89
N ASP A 8 -15.86 11.58 13.14
CA ASP A 8 -16.20 12.55 12.09
C ASP A 8 -14.96 13.19 11.47
N GLU A 9 -13.86 13.32 12.23
CA GLU A 9 -12.59 13.86 11.71
C GLU A 9 -11.94 13.00 10.61
N LEU A 10 -12.25 11.70 10.55
CA LEU A 10 -11.68 10.73 9.61
C LEU A 10 -12.63 10.35 8.46
N GLN A 11 -13.56 11.23 8.06
CA GLN A 11 -14.48 10.97 6.95
C GLN A 11 -14.17 11.83 5.72
N GLY A 12 -14.49 11.33 4.52
CA GLY A 12 -14.26 12.03 3.27
C GLY A 12 -12.79 12.22 2.89
N LEU A 13 -11.89 11.46 3.53
CA LEU A 13 -10.46 11.56 3.32
C LEU A 13 -9.95 10.51 2.33
N ASP A 14 -8.75 10.78 1.82
CA ASP A 14 -7.96 9.83 1.04
C ASP A 14 -6.96 9.13 1.94
N ILE A 15 -6.95 7.80 1.92
CA ILE A 15 -6.10 6.99 2.80
C ILE A 15 -5.33 5.98 1.96
N VAL A 16 -4.01 5.97 2.10
CA VAL A 16 -3.11 5.02 1.45
C VAL A 16 -2.63 4.02 2.49
N PHE A 17 -2.95 2.74 2.30
CA PHE A 17 -2.48 1.64 3.13
C PHE A 17 -1.19 1.05 2.53
N ILE A 18 -0.09 1.10 3.27
CA ILE A 18 1.13 0.35 2.95
C ILE A 18 1.08 -0.98 3.72
N SER A 19 0.64 -2.03 3.03
CA SER A 19 0.38 -3.34 3.60
C SER A 19 1.62 -4.24 3.56
N HIS A 20 1.72 -5.13 4.54
CA HIS A 20 2.68 -6.24 4.52
C HIS A 20 2.11 -7.49 3.84
N GLN A 21 0.83 -7.48 3.46
CA GLN A 21 0.10 -8.59 2.85
C GLN A 21 -0.49 -8.18 1.50
N ARG A 22 -0.65 -9.18 0.63
CA ARG A 22 -1.39 -9.05 -0.62
C ARG A 22 -2.90 -9.13 -0.38
N TRP A 23 -3.68 -8.48 -1.23
CA TRP A 23 -5.13 -8.39 -1.10
C TRP A 23 -5.84 -9.74 -1.27
N ASN A 24 -5.34 -10.59 -2.17
CA ASN A 24 -5.94 -11.90 -2.45
C ASN A 24 -5.45 -13.01 -1.48
N THR A 25 -4.98 -12.64 -0.28
CA THR A 25 -4.58 -13.61 0.76
C THR A 25 -5.72 -13.82 1.76
N HIS A 26 -5.47 -14.62 2.81
CA HIS A 26 -6.45 -14.81 3.87
C HIS A 26 -6.88 -13.47 4.49
N VAL A 27 -8.17 -13.35 4.83
CA VAL A 27 -8.71 -12.13 5.44
C VAL A 27 -8.06 -11.92 6.81
N THR A 28 -7.46 -10.75 6.99
CA THR A 28 -6.74 -10.35 8.21
C THR A 28 -7.29 -9.05 8.80
N ALA A 29 -6.75 -8.62 9.94
CA ALA A 29 -7.07 -7.34 10.57
C ALA A 29 -6.90 -6.16 9.59
N VAL A 30 -5.84 -6.17 8.77
CA VAL A 30 -5.59 -5.13 7.76
C VAL A 30 -6.76 -5.02 6.77
N HIS A 31 -7.25 -6.14 6.26
CA HIS A 31 -8.39 -6.17 5.34
C HIS A 31 -9.66 -5.62 6.01
N ASN A 32 -9.90 -5.98 7.27
CA ASN A 32 -11.04 -5.46 8.03
C ASN A 32 -10.94 -3.94 8.24
N SER A 33 -9.76 -3.41 8.58
CA SER A 33 -9.53 -1.97 8.73
C SER A 33 -9.76 -1.22 7.42
N VAL A 34 -9.22 -1.73 6.31
CA VAL A 34 -9.40 -1.18 4.97
C VAL A 34 -10.89 -1.14 4.60
N LEU A 35 -11.61 -2.25 4.77
CA LEU A 35 -13.03 -2.35 4.41
C LEU A 35 -13.90 -1.42 5.26
N ARG A 36 -13.58 -1.24 6.55
CA ARG A 36 -14.31 -0.34 7.45
C ARG A 36 -14.09 1.12 7.07
N LEU A 37 -12.84 1.52 6.80
CA LEU A 37 -12.51 2.89 6.43
C LEU A 37 -13.04 3.25 5.04
N ALA A 38 -13.03 2.31 4.09
CA ALA A 38 -13.55 2.52 2.73
C ALA A 38 -15.06 2.82 2.68
N ARG A 39 -15.82 2.56 3.77
CA ARG A 39 -17.24 2.92 3.85
C ARG A 39 -17.48 4.43 3.81
N ARG A 40 -16.52 5.23 4.28
CA ARG A 40 -16.64 6.70 4.41
C ARG A 40 -15.45 7.47 3.84
N ASN A 41 -14.44 6.76 3.32
CA ASN A 41 -13.20 7.33 2.80
C ASN A 41 -12.83 6.68 1.48
N ARG A 42 -12.02 7.35 0.66
CA ARG A 42 -11.37 6.71 -0.49
C ARG A 42 -10.10 6.06 -0.01
N VAL A 43 -9.95 4.76 -0.27
CA VAL A 43 -8.83 3.96 0.23
C VAL A 43 -8.06 3.36 -0.94
N LEU A 44 -6.75 3.53 -0.91
CA LEU A 44 -5.79 2.88 -1.79
C LEU A 44 -4.98 1.87 -0.99
N PHE A 45 -5.22 0.59 -1.20
CA PHE A 45 -4.45 -0.51 -0.62
C PHE A 45 -3.25 -0.83 -1.50
N VAL A 46 -2.04 -0.66 -0.99
CA VAL A 46 -0.79 -0.94 -1.70
C VAL A 46 -0.19 -2.22 -1.16
N GLU A 47 0.01 -3.18 -2.06
CA GLU A 47 0.66 -4.45 -1.76
C GLU A 47 2.17 -4.29 -1.48
N PRO A 48 2.81 -5.25 -0.78
CA PRO A 48 4.23 -5.19 -0.44
C PRO A 48 5.14 -5.30 -1.69
N PRO A 49 6.36 -4.73 -1.65
CA PRO A 49 7.29 -4.83 -2.77
C PRO A 49 7.95 -6.22 -2.84
N ASP A 50 7.43 -7.08 -3.73
CA ASP A 50 7.92 -8.46 -3.87
C ASP A 50 9.15 -8.60 -4.76
N SER A 51 10.04 -9.52 -4.35
CA SER A 51 11.27 -9.76 -5.09
C SER A 51 11.05 -10.65 -6.31
N LEU A 52 11.86 -10.44 -7.36
CA LEU A 52 12.03 -11.38 -8.48
C LEU A 52 12.34 -12.81 -8.03
N ALA A 53 12.93 -12.98 -6.84
CA ALA A 53 13.19 -14.30 -6.27
C ALA A 53 11.92 -15.12 -5.94
N TRP A 54 10.74 -14.49 -5.90
CA TRP A 54 9.45 -15.15 -5.70
C TRP A 54 8.87 -15.76 -6.99
N LEU A 55 9.27 -15.27 -8.17
CA LEU A 55 8.82 -15.76 -9.47
C LEU A 55 8.95 -17.28 -9.70
N PRO A 56 10.06 -17.95 -9.32
CA PRO A 56 10.20 -19.39 -9.52
C PRO A 56 9.47 -20.22 -8.46
N THR A 57 9.00 -19.61 -7.37
CA THR A 57 8.51 -20.35 -6.20
C THR A 57 7.05 -20.74 -6.33
N GLU A 58 6.21 -19.93 -6.97
CA GLU A 58 4.75 -20.14 -7.01
C GLU A 58 4.11 -19.69 -8.34
N HIS A 59 3.03 -20.36 -8.76
CA HIS A 59 2.27 -19.97 -9.96
C HIS A 59 1.69 -18.55 -9.84
N ALA A 60 1.23 -18.18 -8.65
CA ALA A 60 0.71 -16.85 -8.32
C ALA A 60 1.72 -15.73 -8.62
N ALA A 61 3.02 -16.02 -8.48
CA ALA A 61 4.08 -15.05 -8.78
C ALA A 61 4.21 -14.75 -10.28
N ARG A 62 3.90 -15.72 -11.14
CA ARG A 62 3.91 -15.51 -12.60
C ARG A 62 2.68 -14.74 -13.06
N GLU A 63 1.52 -15.03 -12.47
CA GLU A 63 0.30 -14.24 -12.71
C GLU A 63 0.48 -12.79 -12.26
N ALA A 64 1.24 -12.57 -11.18
CA ALA A 64 1.57 -11.23 -10.69
C ALA A 64 2.34 -10.36 -11.69
N LEU A 65 2.98 -10.94 -12.71
CA LEU A 65 3.61 -10.17 -13.79
C LEU A 65 2.59 -9.45 -14.67
N THR A 66 1.36 -9.97 -14.78
CA THR A 66 0.29 -9.31 -15.54
C THR A 66 -0.09 -7.94 -14.95
N TRP A 67 0.15 -7.74 -13.65
CA TRP A 67 -0.07 -6.47 -12.97
C TRP A 67 0.88 -5.36 -13.44
N ILE A 68 1.96 -5.67 -14.16
CA ILE A 68 2.79 -4.63 -14.80
C ILE A 68 1.96 -3.79 -15.77
N LEU A 69 1.00 -4.41 -16.48
CA LEU A 69 0.18 -3.74 -17.48
C LEU A 69 -0.99 -2.97 -16.85
N SER A 70 -1.59 -3.51 -15.79
CA SER A 70 -2.74 -2.90 -15.11
C SER A 70 -2.63 -3.06 -13.59
N PRO A 71 -1.75 -2.30 -12.91
CA PRO A 71 -1.46 -2.51 -11.49
C PRO A 71 -2.54 -1.95 -10.56
N LEU A 72 -3.40 -1.03 -11.05
CA LEU A 72 -4.43 -0.39 -10.22
C LEU A 72 -5.79 -1.01 -10.52
N GLU A 73 -6.32 -1.76 -9.57
CA GLU A 73 -7.65 -2.36 -9.60
C GLU A 73 -8.63 -1.50 -8.77
N ARG A 74 -9.81 -1.22 -9.31
CA ARG A 74 -10.91 -0.61 -8.54
C ARG A 74 -11.86 -1.70 -8.07
N ARG A 75 -11.81 -2.04 -6.78
CA ARG A 75 -12.65 -3.09 -6.16
C ARG A 75 -14.04 -2.59 -5.80
N SER A 76 -14.17 -1.31 -5.44
CA SER A 76 -15.44 -0.67 -5.12
C SER A 76 -15.37 0.83 -5.45
N PRO A 77 -16.48 1.60 -5.32
CA PRO A 77 -16.46 3.04 -5.56
C PRO A 77 -15.35 3.78 -4.79
N ASN A 78 -15.04 3.30 -3.59
CA ASN A 78 -14.14 3.92 -2.62
C ASN A 78 -12.91 3.07 -2.29
N LEU A 79 -12.72 1.91 -2.92
CA LEU A 79 -11.60 1.01 -2.66
C LEU A 79 -10.83 0.72 -3.94
N PHE A 80 -9.56 1.08 -3.91
CA PHE A 80 -8.57 0.81 -4.92
C PHE A 80 -7.53 -0.14 -4.34
N VAL A 81 -7.08 -1.10 -5.15
CA VAL A 81 -6.00 -2.02 -4.82
C VAL A 81 -4.90 -1.80 -5.84
N TYR A 82 -3.71 -1.47 -5.36
CA TYR A 82 -2.52 -1.34 -6.18
C TYR A 82 -1.65 -2.58 -6.01
N HIS A 83 -1.68 -3.42 -7.03
CA HIS A 83 -0.88 -4.61 -7.14
C HIS A 83 0.56 -4.27 -7.48
N THR A 84 1.48 -4.70 -6.63
CA THR A 84 2.91 -4.60 -6.86
C THR A 84 3.41 -5.81 -7.63
N PRO A 85 3.85 -5.65 -8.89
CA PRO A 85 4.50 -6.73 -9.60
C PRO A 85 5.85 -7.08 -8.94
N PRO A 86 6.30 -8.35 -9.04
CA PRO A 86 7.53 -8.82 -8.41
C PRO A 86 8.76 -8.36 -9.20
N VAL A 87 9.05 -7.07 -9.19
CA VAL A 87 10.13 -6.44 -9.98
C VAL A 87 11.35 -6.06 -9.15
N PHE A 88 11.30 -6.29 -7.83
CA PHE A 88 12.32 -5.81 -6.91
C PHE A 88 13.50 -6.79 -6.80
N LEU A 89 14.72 -6.26 -6.71
CA LEU A 89 15.92 -7.08 -6.53
C LEU A 89 15.91 -7.78 -5.16
N PRO A 90 16.39 -9.04 -5.09
CA PRO A 90 16.56 -9.72 -3.81
C PRO A 90 17.69 -9.09 -2.99
N GLY A 91 17.70 -9.34 -1.67
CA GLY A 91 18.80 -8.89 -0.80
C GLY A 91 18.68 -7.44 -0.33
N GLN A 92 17.44 -6.96 -0.12
CA GLN A 92 17.15 -5.61 0.37
C GLN A 92 17.92 -5.27 1.67
N SER A 93 18.20 -6.27 2.52
CA SER A 93 18.97 -6.13 3.76
C SER A 93 20.49 -6.19 3.60
N ARG A 94 21.00 -6.64 2.44
CA ARG A 94 22.44 -6.92 2.24
C ARG A 94 23.22 -5.74 1.68
N ALA A 95 22.57 -4.83 0.95
CA ALA A 95 23.24 -3.67 0.38
C ALA A 95 22.37 -2.41 0.41
N ARG A 96 22.93 -1.31 0.94
CA ARG A 96 22.24 -0.02 1.06
C ARG A 96 21.76 0.54 -0.28
N TRP A 97 22.51 0.30 -1.36
CA TRP A 97 22.13 0.77 -2.69
C TRP A 97 20.91 0.01 -3.23
N ILE A 98 20.80 -1.31 -2.96
CA ILE A 98 19.63 -2.12 -3.33
C ILE A 98 18.40 -1.60 -2.60
N PHE A 99 18.50 -1.38 -1.28
CA PHE A 99 17.42 -0.81 -0.49
C PHE A 99 16.94 0.53 -1.06
N ARG A 100 17.87 1.46 -1.34
CA ARG A 100 17.55 2.78 -1.91
C ARG A 100 16.84 2.67 -3.24
N SER A 101 17.29 1.80 -4.14
CA SER A 101 16.65 1.59 -5.44
C SER A 101 15.23 1.05 -5.27
N ILE A 102 15.03 0.09 -4.37
CA ILE A 102 13.70 -0.48 -4.09
C ILE A 102 12.77 0.58 -3.50
N SER A 103 13.23 1.35 -2.51
CA SER A 103 12.44 2.43 -1.93
C SER A 103 12.08 3.49 -2.97
N ALA A 104 13.00 3.93 -3.82
CA ALA A 104 12.73 4.92 -4.86
C ALA A 104 11.72 4.43 -5.90
N THR A 105 11.86 3.18 -6.36
CA THR A 105 10.90 2.57 -7.29
C THR A 105 9.52 2.43 -6.64
N TYR A 106 9.47 1.95 -5.39
CA TYR A 106 8.20 1.78 -4.67
C TYR A 106 7.51 3.11 -4.39
N GLU A 107 8.28 4.15 -4.04
CA GLU A 107 7.78 5.53 -3.92
C GLU A 107 7.16 6.03 -5.23
N LEU A 108 7.85 5.85 -6.35
CA LEU A 108 7.34 6.25 -7.66
C LEU A 108 6.03 5.51 -7.98
N MET A 109 5.98 4.20 -7.74
CA MET A 109 4.78 3.39 -7.97
C MET A 109 3.59 3.89 -7.15
N ILE A 110 3.78 4.16 -5.85
CA ILE A 110 2.73 4.69 -4.98
C ILE A 110 2.30 6.09 -5.45
N ARG A 111 3.25 6.95 -5.82
CA ARG A 111 2.95 8.30 -6.34
C ARG A 111 2.06 8.23 -7.58
N LEU A 112 2.39 7.35 -8.53
CA LEU A 112 1.59 7.13 -9.74
C LEU A 112 0.22 6.54 -9.41
N ALA A 113 0.14 5.62 -8.45
CA ALA A 113 -1.12 5.06 -7.99
C ALA A 113 -2.03 6.13 -7.37
N CYS A 114 -1.49 7.00 -6.52
CA CYS A 114 -2.20 8.13 -5.93
C CYS A 114 -2.72 9.09 -7.01
N GLN A 115 -1.87 9.45 -7.98
CA GLN A 115 -2.27 10.31 -9.11
C GLN A 115 -3.41 9.70 -9.92
N ARG A 116 -3.33 8.41 -10.24
CA ARG A 116 -4.38 7.69 -10.99
C ARG A 116 -5.68 7.54 -10.20
N ALA A 117 -5.60 7.40 -8.88
CA ALA A 117 -6.77 7.37 -8.01
C ALA A 117 -7.34 8.76 -7.71
N GLY A 118 -6.66 9.84 -8.14
CA GLY A 118 -7.06 11.22 -7.88
C GLY A 118 -6.92 11.62 -6.41
N PHE A 119 -5.91 11.08 -5.73
CA PHE A 119 -5.64 11.36 -4.32
C PHE A 119 -4.74 12.60 -4.21
N ASP A 120 -5.13 13.53 -3.33
CA ASP A 120 -4.32 14.72 -3.01
C ASP A 120 -3.95 14.73 -1.54
N ARG A 121 -2.64 14.72 -1.25
CA ARG A 121 -2.05 14.66 0.09
C ARG A 121 -2.77 13.67 1.05
N PRO A 122 -2.82 12.38 0.71
CA PRO A 122 -3.55 11.41 1.52
C PRO A 122 -2.91 11.18 2.90
N ILE A 123 -3.69 10.56 3.78
CA ILE A 123 -3.20 9.95 5.03
C ILE A 123 -2.50 8.64 4.66
N PHE A 124 -1.31 8.40 5.22
CA PHE A 124 -0.62 7.12 5.06
C PHE A 124 -0.82 6.24 6.29
N TRP A 125 -1.38 5.06 6.09
CA TRP A 125 -1.57 4.04 7.10
C TRP A 125 -0.59 2.89 6.84
N ILE A 126 0.38 2.73 7.75
CA ILE A 126 1.57 1.91 7.50
C ILE A 126 1.57 0.70 8.42
N TYR A 127 1.72 -0.50 7.85
CA TYR A 127 2.04 -1.73 8.57
C TYR A 127 3.49 -2.19 8.37
N GLN A 128 4.19 -1.67 7.35
CA GLN A 128 5.56 -2.06 7.03
C GLN A 128 6.60 -1.11 7.64
N PHE A 129 7.45 -1.61 8.53
CA PHE A 129 8.51 -0.80 9.17
C PHE A 129 9.54 -0.22 8.17
N ASN A 130 9.76 -0.88 7.04
CA ASN A 130 10.75 -0.48 6.03
C ASN A 130 10.27 0.64 5.09
N SER A 131 9.09 1.21 5.32
CA SER A 131 8.46 2.21 4.44
C SER A 131 8.69 3.67 4.86
N VAL A 132 9.41 3.92 5.95
CA VAL A 132 9.69 5.28 6.48
C VAL A 132 10.27 6.22 5.42
N GLY A 133 11.24 5.75 4.63
CA GLY A 133 11.86 6.55 3.57
C GLY A 133 10.87 6.90 2.46
N VAL A 134 9.99 5.96 2.10
CA VAL A 134 8.97 6.12 1.06
C VAL A 134 7.92 7.14 1.50
N VAL A 135 7.41 7.01 2.72
CA VAL A 135 6.37 7.92 3.24
C VAL A 135 6.91 9.34 3.42
N SER A 136 8.15 9.48 3.88
CA SER A 136 8.79 10.79 4.03
C SER A 136 8.86 11.57 2.70
N ALA A 137 9.07 10.88 1.58
CA ALA A 137 9.17 11.49 0.26
C ALA A 137 7.81 11.83 -0.38
N LEU A 138 6.73 11.16 0.03
CA LEU A 138 5.37 11.35 -0.48
C LEU A 138 4.62 12.50 0.19
N ARG A 139 5.18 13.11 1.26
CA ARG A 139 4.66 14.29 1.96
C ARG A 139 3.18 14.17 2.34
N PRO A 140 2.82 13.15 3.13
CA PRO A 140 1.44 12.89 3.51
C PRO A 140 0.84 14.02 4.35
N ARG A 141 -0.50 14.06 4.47
CA ARG A 141 -1.17 14.94 5.44
C ARG A 141 -0.87 14.52 6.87
N CYS A 142 -0.92 13.22 7.14
CA CYS A 142 -0.46 12.61 8.37
C CYS A 142 -0.10 11.14 8.13
N THR A 143 0.57 10.53 9.10
CA THR A 143 1.00 9.15 9.03
C THR A 143 0.54 8.41 10.28
N VAL A 144 -0.13 7.28 10.08
CA VAL A 144 -0.50 6.33 11.12
C VAL A 144 0.38 5.11 10.96
N TYR A 145 1.12 4.75 12.00
CA TYR A 145 1.88 3.50 12.03
C TYR A 145 1.13 2.52 12.91
N GLU A 146 0.66 1.42 12.32
CA GLU A 146 -0.03 0.36 13.04
C GLU A 146 0.86 -0.87 13.08
N CYS A 147 1.34 -1.17 14.29
CA CYS A 147 2.07 -2.39 14.58
C CYS A 147 1.05 -3.48 14.87
N ALA A 148 0.67 -4.24 13.85
CA ALA A 148 -0.16 -5.43 14.00
C ALA A 148 0.75 -6.67 13.90
N GLU A 149 0.63 -7.57 14.88
CA GLU A 149 1.28 -8.90 14.89
C GLU A 149 0.67 -9.86 13.86
#